data_AF-A0A3C0HPP8-F1
#
_entry.id   AF-A0A3C0HPP8-F1
#
_cell.length_a   1.000
_cell.length_b   1.000
_cell.length_c   1.000
_cell.angle_alpha   90.00
_cell.angle_beta   90.00
_cell.angle_gamma   90.00
#
_symmetry.space_group_name_H-M   'P 1'
#
loop_
_entity.id
_entity.type
_entity.pdbx_description
1 polymer ?
#
loop_
_entity_poly.entity_id
_entity_poly.type
_entity_poly.pdbx_seq_one_letter_code
_entity_poly.pdbx_strand_id
1 'polypeptide(L)' 'DGHHRLVLDLTGVAFVDSFGLGVLVGALKRVRLLDGDLRLVISEPRVRRVLEVCDL' A
#
# COMPACT_ATOMS: atom_id res chain seq x y z
N ASP A 1 -8.43 -0.70 -21.10
CA ASP A 1 -7.35 0.23 -20.72
C ASP A 1 -7.59 0.85 -19.36
N GLY A 2 -6.84 0.42 -18.36
CA GLY A 2 -6.88 0.98 -17.01
C GLY A 2 -5.47 1.40 -16.57
N HIS A 3 -5.37 2.29 -15.58
CA HIS A 3 -4.09 2.65 -14.98
C HIS A 3 -3.68 1.60 -13.95
N HIS A 4 -2.57 0.91 -14.20
CA HIS A 4 -2.04 -0.13 -13.31
C HIS A 4 -0.79 0.35 -12.55
N ARG A 5 -0.43 1.63 -12.64
CA ARG A 5 0.63 2.24 -11.84
C ARG A 5 -0.03 3.23 -10.89
N LEU A 6 -0.12 2.85 -9.62
CA LEU A 6 -0.86 3.58 -8.61
C LEU A 6 0.10 4.13 -7.56
N VAL A 7 -0.17 5.35 -7.10
CA VAL A 7 0.50 5.95 -5.95
C VAL A 7 -0.57 6.25 -4.91
N LEU A 8 -0.39 5.75 -3.70
CA LEU A 8 -1.29 5.98 -2.58
C LEU A 8 -0.59 6.88 -1.56
N ASP A 9 -1.10 8.10 -1.39
CA ASP A 9 -0.58 9.04 -0.41
C ASP A 9 -1.23 8.82 0.96
N LEU A 10 -0.42 8.40 1.93
CA LEU A 10 -0.81 8.13 3.30
C LEU A 10 -0.26 9.18 4.27
N THR A 11 0.14 10.36 3.78
CA THR A 11 0.78 11.41 4.60
C THR A 11 -0.08 11.89 5.78
N GLY A 12 -1.42 11.81 5.67
CA GLY A 12 -2.37 12.14 6.75
C GLY A 12 -2.86 10.94 7.58
N VAL A 13 -2.33 9.74 7.32
CA VAL A 13 -2.80 8.50 7.97
C VAL A 13 -1.94 8.21 9.18
N ALA A 14 -2.53 8.36 10.37
CA ALA A 14 -1.83 8.13 11.64
C ALA A 14 -1.73 6.65 12.04
N PHE A 15 -2.58 5.78 11.48
CA PHE A 15 -2.61 4.36 11.83
C PHE A 15 -3.21 3.50 10.71
N VAL A 16 -2.72 2.27 10.57
CA VAL A 16 -3.26 1.22 9.70
C VAL A 16 -3.50 -0.03 10.55
N ASP A 17 -4.73 -0.53 10.55
CA ASP A 17 -5.10 -1.77 11.23
C ASP A 17 -4.89 -3.01 10.34
N SER A 18 -5.25 -4.18 10.86
CA SER A 18 -5.13 -5.44 10.11
C SER A 18 -6.02 -5.50 8.87
N PHE A 19 -7.18 -4.82 8.89
CA PHE A 19 -8.08 -4.76 7.74
C PHE A 19 -7.49 -3.89 6.62
N GLY A 20 -7.06 -2.67 6.94
CA GLY A 20 -6.40 -1.76 6.01
C GLY A 20 -5.16 -2.36 5.40
N LEU A 21 -4.34 -3.06 6.21
CA LEU A 21 -3.20 -3.82 5.71
C LEU A 21 -3.62 -4.90 4.69
N GLY A 22 -4.65 -5.68 4.99
CA GLY A 22 -5.19 -6.69 4.06
C GLY A 22 -5.67 -6.10 2.73
N VAL A 23 -6.29 -4.91 2.77
CA VAL A 23 -6.70 -4.17 1.58
C VAL A 23 -5.50 -3.75 0.74
N LEU A 24 -4.44 -3.21 1.36
CA LEU A 24 -3.21 -2.78 0.67
C LEU A 24 -2.50 -3.97 0.01
N VAL A 25 -2.35 -5.09 0.72
CA VAL A 25 -1.80 -6.35 0.16
C VAL A 25 -2.64 -6.84 -1.01
N GLY A 26 -3.97 -6.85 -0.87
CA GLY A 26 -4.87 -7.25 -1.94
C GLY A 26 -4.76 -6.36 -3.18
N ALA A 27 -4.63 -5.04 -2.98
CA ALA A 27 -4.45 -4.07 -4.06
C ALA A 27 -3.11 -4.30 -4.79
N LEU A 28 -2.00 -4.44 -4.05
CA LEU A 28 -0.69 -4.72 -4.63
C LEU A 28 -0.72 -6.00 -5.48
N LYS A 29 -1.31 -7.08 -4.95
CA LYS A 29 -1.45 -8.35 -5.68
C LYS A 29 -2.22 -8.19 -6.98
N ARG A 30 -3.37 -7.50 -6.95
CA ARG A 30 -4.19 -7.27 -8.17
C ARG A 30 -3.46 -6.43 -9.20
N VAL A 31 -2.74 -5.40 -8.77
CA VAL A 31 -1.99 -4.53 -9.67
C VAL A 31 -0.82 -5.28 -10.32
N ARG A 32 -0.10 -6.12 -9.56
CA ARG A 32 0.97 -6.97 -10.10
C ARG A 32 0.48 -8.01 -11.11
N LEU A 33 -0.73 -8.54 -10.95
CA LEU A 33 -1.34 -9.45 -11.95
C LEU A 33 -1.57 -8.78 -13.31
N LEU A 34 -1.52 -7.46 -13.37
CA LEU A 34 -1.73 -6.68 -14.58
C LEU A 34 -0.44 -5.96 -15.03
N ASP A 35 0.72 -6.49 -14.64
CA ASP A 35 2.07 -5.92 -14.88
C ASP A 35 2.21 -4.45 -14.42
N GLY A 36 1.49 -4.13 -13.35
CA GLY A 36 1.46 -2.82 -12.71
C GLY A 36 2.35 -2.70 -11.47
N ASP A 37 2.30 -1.51 -10.85
CA ASP A 37 3.01 -1.21 -9.60
C ASP A 37 2.12 -0.38 -8.65
N LEU A 38 2.26 -0.59 -7.33
CA LEU A 38 1.60 0.21 -6.29
C LEU A 38 2.67 0.76 -5.35
N ARG A 39 2.77 2.09 -5.29
CA ARG A 39 3.71 2.80 -4.42
C ARG A 39 2.98 3.54 -3.32
N LEU A 40 3.58 3.57 -2.14
CA LEU A 40 3.01 4.23 -0.96
C LEU A 40 3.87 5.44 -0.57
N VAL A 41 3.24 6.58 -0.34
CA VAL A 41 3.87 7.73 0.33
C VAL A 41 3.49 7.65 1.80
N ILE A 42 4.47 7.45 2.68
CA ILE A 42 4.24 7.25 4.11
C ILE A 42 5.14 8.20 4.90
N SER A 43 4.52 9.09 5.67
CA SER A 43 5.18 10.01 6.59
C SER A 43 5.27 9.46 8.01
N GLU A 44 4.27 8.70 8.46
CA GLU A 44 4.17 8.17 9.82
C GLU A 44 5.09 6.94 10.03
N PRO A 45 6.14 7.05 10.88
CA PRO A 45 7.10 5.97 11.09
C PRO A 45 6.47 4.67 11.57
N ARG A 46 5.42 4.74 12.39
CA ARG A 46 4.73 3.54 12.89
C ARG A 46 4.02 2.79 11.77
N VAL A 47 3.37 3.51 10.86
CA VAL A 47 2.72 2.93 9.68
C VAL A 47 3.76 2.32 8.73
N ARG A 48 4.86 3.03 8.49
CA ARG A 48 5.98 2.52 7.68
C ARG A 48 6.49 1.19 8.23
N ARG A 49 6.72 1.11 9.55
CA ARG A 49 7.26 -0.11 10.16
C ARG A 49 6.35 -1.32 10.00
N VAL A 50 5.04 -1.14 10.13
CA VAL A 50 4.06 -2.23 9.93
C VAL A 50 4.11 -2.74 8.49
N LEU A 51 4.18 -1.83 7.51
CA LEU A 51 4.19 -2.21 6.10
C LEU A 51 5.49 -2.92 5.69
N GLU A 52 6.64 -2.52 6.23
CA GLU A 52 7.93 -3.21 6.03
C GLU A 52 7.90 -4.66 6.54
N VAL A 53 7.25 -4.94 7.68
CA VAL A 53 7.13 -6.31 8.21
C VAL A 53 6.24 -7.19 7.33
N CYS A 54 5.36 -6.58 6.54
CA CYS A 54 4.42 -7.29 5.68
C CYS A 54 4.91 -7.49 4.24
N ASP A 55 6.19 -7.19 3.96
CA ASP A 55 6.81 -7.25 2.63
C ASP A 55 6.00 -6.48 1.55
N LEU A 56 5.46 -5.31 1.93
CA LEU A 56 4.77 -4.37 1.04
C LEU A 56 5.71 -3.32 0.43
#